data_AF-A0A2P8VS10-F1
#
_entry.id   AF-A0A2P8VS10-F1
#
_cell.length_a   1.000
_cell.length_b   1.000
_cell.length_c   1.000
_cell.angle_alpha   90.00
_cell.angle_beta   90.00
_cell.angle_gamma   90.00
#
_symmetry.space_group_name_H-M   'P 1'
#
loop_
_entity.id
_entity.type
_entity.pdbx_description
1 polymer ?
#
loop_
_entity_poly.entity_id
_entity_poly.type
_entity_poly.pdbx_seq_one_letter_code
_entity_poly.pdbx_strand_id
1 'polypeptide(L)'
;LIGGTGNDFLVGVSHADAGKGDIDYLTSSSYGDRDTFVLGRSGRVYYDGGATGSDYAVIQDFDLKNFASETDFDRIQLAKGHNYKLGSVGKDTYIYKDNLFSSDELIGIVKNVQGLNLADSNQFVYS
;
A
#
# COMPACT_ATOMS: atom_id res chain seq x y z
N LEU A 1 -10.90 4.43 5.64
CA LEU A 1 -10.91 3.31 6.61
C LEU A 1 -9.92 3.62 7.73
N ILE A 2 -10.29 3.37 8.98
CA ILE A 2 -9.43 3.56 10.16
C ILE A 2 -9.32 2.21 10.86
N GLY A 3 -8.10 1.77 11.21
CA GLY A 3 -7.84 0.47 11.85
C GLY A 3 -8.32 0.47 13.29
N GLY A 4 -7.72 1.34 14.10
CA GLY A 4 -8.05 1.48 15.51
C GLY A 4 -6.89 1.00 16.38
N THR A 5 -7.18 0.19 17.39
CA THR A 5 -6.16 -0.37 18.30
C THR A 5 -5.92 -1.84 17.98
N GLY A 6 -4.67 -2.26 18.02
CA GLY A 6 -4.25 -3.63 17.69
C GLY A 6 -3.88 -3.78 16.22
N ASN A 7 -3.35 -4.94 15.86
CA ASN A 7 -2.87 -5.21 14.50
C ASN A 7 -4.04 -5.45 13.51
N ASP A 8 -4.21 -4.53 12.57
CA ASP A 8 -5.31 -4.50 11.62
C ASP A 8 -4.90 -4.87 10.19
N PHE A 9 -5.88 -5.39 9.43
CA PHE A 9 -5.79 -5.58 7.98
C PHE A 9 -6.68 -4.56 7.29
N LEU A 10 -6.06 -3.49 6.78
CA LEU A 10 -6.72 -2.35 6.19
C LEU A 10 -6.90 -2.59 4.69
N VAL A 11 -8.09 -3.06 4.32
CA VAL A 11 -8.50 -3.25 2.92
C VAL A 11 -9.52 -2.18 2.57
N GLY A 12 -9.10 -1.15 1.82
CA GLY A 12 -10.00 -0.06 1.40
C GLY A 12 -11.11 -0.52 0.45
N VAL A 13 -10.88 -1.63 -0.25
CA VAL A 13 -11.75 -2.09 -1.33
C VAL A 13 -12.76 -3.15 -0.92
N SER A 14 -13.94 -3.13 -1.55
CA SER A 14 -14.84 -4.28 -1.60
C SER A 14 -14.28 -5.33 -2.57
N HIS A 15 -14.45 -6.63 -2.32
CA HIS A 15 -13.96 -7.67 -3.24
C HIS A 15 -14.67 -7.66 -4.60
N ALA A 16 -15.90 -7.15 -4.68
CA ALA A 16 -16.64 -7.04 -5.93
C ALA A 16 -15.97 -6.02 -6.85
N ASP A 17 -15.63 -4.85 -6.30
CA ASP A 17 -15.19 -3.70 -7.08
C ASP A 17 -13.68 -3.47 -7.03
N ALA A 18 -12.91 -4.12 -6.15
CA ALA A 18 -11.46 -3.98 -5.98
C ALA A 18 -10.92 -2.54 -6.08
N GLY A 19 -11.70 -1.55 -5.64
CA GLY A 19 -11.32 -0.13 -5.63
C GLY A 19 -11.36 0.52 -7.01
N LYS A 20 -11.97 -0.11 -8.01
CA LYS A 20 -12.06 0.44 -9.37
C LYS A 20 -12.78 1.78 -9.36
N GLY A 21 -12.05 2.84 -9.73
CA GLY A 21 -12.54 4.22 -9.77
C GLY A 21 -12.65 4.91 -8.41
N ASP A 22 -12.12 4.32 -7.34
CA ASP A 22 -12.21 4.84 -5.98
C ASP A 22 -10.85 5.34 -5.47
N ILE A 23 -10.88 6.42 -4.69
CA ILE A 23 -9.74 6.89 -3.89
C ILE A 23 -10.04 6.60 -2.42
N ASP A 24 -9.28 5.69 -1.83
CA ASP A 24 -9.48 5.26 -0.45
C ASP A 24 -8.44 5.87 0.48
N TYR A 25 -8.88 6.48 1.59
CA TYR A 25 -7.97 7.00 2.61
C TYR A 25 -7.86 5.99 3.76
N LEU A 26 -6.67 5.47 4.00
CA LEU A 26 -6.37 4.43 4.99
C LEU A 26 -5.52 5.00 6.11
N THR A 27 -5.88 4.68 7.35
CA THR A 27 -5.20 5.18 8.55
C THR A 27 -5.08 4.07 9.58
N SER A 28 -3.87 3.75 10.05
CA SER A 28 -3.63 2.77 11.13
C SER A 28 -4.17 3.30 12.45
N SER A 29 -3.97 4.59 12.70
CA SER A 29 -4.34 5.36 13.92
C SER A 29 -3.51 5.03 15.17
N SER A 30 -2.49 4.19 15.03
CA SER A 30 -1.58 3.80 16.11
C SER A 30 -0.19 3.48 15.54
N TYR A 31 0.85 4.10 16.10
CA TYR A 31 2.26 3.76 15.85
C TYR A 31 2.79 2.70 16.84
N GLY A 32 1.90 2.01 17.54
CA GLY A 32 2.23 0.95 18.50
C GLY A 32 1.72 -0.42 18.09
N ASP A 33 1.18 -0.50 16.87
CA ASP A 33 0.58 -1.69 16.29
C ASP A 33 1.32 -2.08 15.01
N ARG A 34 0.98 -3.25 14.47
CA ARG A 34 1.57 -3.81 13.26
C ARG A 34 0.46 -3.98 12.23
N ASP A 35 0.09 -2.88 11.59
CA ASP A 35 -0.98 -2.89 10.61
C ASP A 35 -0.50 -3.31 9.23
N THR A 36 -1.42 -3.84 8.45
CA THR A 36 -1.17 -4.22 7.06
C THR A 36 -2.14 -3.50 6.15
N PHE A 37 -1.63 -2.55 5.37
CA PHE A 37 -2.35 -1.87 4.31
C PHE A 37 -2.37 -2.75 3.06
N VAL A 38 -3.54 -3.24 2.68
CA VAL A 38 -3.68 -4.24 1.61
C VAL A 38 -4.04 -3.59 0.28
N LEU A 39 -3.09 -3.57 -0.65
CA LEU A 39 -3.27 -3.10 -2.03
C LEU A 39 -3.35 -4.25 -3.05
N GLY A 40 -3.25 -5.49 -2.58
CA GLY A 40 -3.46 -6.68 -3.39
C GLY A 40 -3.42 -7.95 -2.55
N ARG A 41 -4.14 -8.97 -3.00
CA ARG A 41 -4.20 -10.28 -2.34
C ARG A 41 -4.58 -11.39 -3.30
N SER A 42 -4.06 -12.60 -3.07
CA SER A 42 -4.44 -13.80 -3.82
C SER A 42 -4.26 -13.63 -5.33
N GLY A 43 -3.16 -12.99 -5.75
CA GLY A 43 -2.85 -12.72 -7.15
C GLY A 43 -3.67 -11.60 -7.81
N ARG A 44 -4.60 -10.95 -7.09
CA ARG A 44 -5.37 -9.79 -7.59
C ARG A 44 -4.78 -8.49 -7.05
N VAL A 45 -4.38 -7.60 -7.96
CA VAL A 45 -4.02 -6.21 -7.65
C VAL A 45 -5.31 -5.40 -7.46
N TYR A 46 -5.38 -4.62 -6.39
CA TYR A 46 -6.48 -3.67 -6.16
C TYR A 46 -6.13 -2.32 -6.79
N TYR A 47 -7.14 -1.51 -7.11
CA TYR A 47 -6.96 -0.24 -7.81
C TYR A 47 -6.31 -0.36 -9.20
N ASP A 48 -6.46 -1.54 -9.83
CA ASP A 48 -6.00 -1.84 -11.20
C ASP A 48 -7.19 -1.87 -12.16
N GLY A 49 -8.03 -0.83 -12.05
CA GLY A 49 -9.43 -0.86 -12.47
C GLY A 49 -9.80 -0.18 -13.77
N GLY A 50 -9.05 0.85 -14.15
CA GLY A 50 -9.52 1.84 -15.11
C GLY A 50 -8.41 2.59 -15.84
N ALA A 51 -8.56 3.91 -15.92
CA ALA A 51 -7.59 4.78 -16.57
C ALA A 51 -6.44 5.06 -15.59
N THR A 52 -5.19 5.16 -16.09
CA THR A 52 -4.02 5.39 -15.23
C THR A 52 -4.22 6.52 -14.24
N GLY A 53 -4.12 6.21 -12.94
CA GLY A 53 -4.30 7.12 -11.83
C GLY A 53 -5.75 7.44 -11.47
N SER A 54 -6.72 6.65 -11.93
CA SER A 54 -8.15 6.84 -11.61
C SER A 54 -8.56 6.32 -10.23
N ASP A 55 -7.76 5.42 -9.67
CA ASP A 55 -8.06 4.66 -8.47
C ASP A 55 -6.78 4.37 -7.70
N TYR A 56 -6.76 4.59 -6.39
CA TYR A 56 -5.61 4.29 -5.53
C TYR A 56 -5.95 4.43 -4.05
N ALA A 57 -5.16 3.78 -3.20
CA ALA A 57 -5.17 4.05 -1.77
C ALA A 57 -4.25 5.22 -1.40
N VAL A 58 -4.65 6.02 -0.41
CA VAL A 58 -3.84 7.02 0.27
C VAL A 58 -3.64 6.56 1.71
N ILE A 59 -2.44 6.10 2.03
CA ILE A 59 -2.03 5.67 3.36
C ILE A 59 -1.51 6.88 4.13
N GLN A 60 -2.19 7.28 5.20
CA GLN A 60 -2.00 8.59 5.82
C GLN A 60 -0.89 8.64 6.89
N ASP A 61 -0.64 7.54 7.59
CA ASP A 61 0.17 7.48 8.81
C ASP A 61 1.00 6.19 8.92
N PHE A 62 1.57 5.74 7.81
CA PHE A 62 2.39 4.53 7.77
C PHE A 62 3.57 4.60 8.74
N ASP A 63 3.62 3.66 9.70
CA ASP A 63 4.73 3.54 10.63
C ASP A 63 5.90 2.75 10.02
N LEU A 64 7.01 3.42 9.78
CA LEU A 64 8.21 2.80 9.25
C LEU A 64 9.05 2.23 10.39
N LYS A 65 9.58 1.02 10.20
CA LYS A 65 10.58 0.48 11.11
C LYS A 65 11.81 1.41 11.25
N ASN A 66 12.00 1.96 12.43
CA ASN A 66 13.01 2.92 12.85
C ASN A 66 14.27 2.25 13.42
N PHE A 67 14.15 1.12 14.13
CA PHE A 67 15.30 0.45 14.75
C PHE A 67 15.18 -1.08 14.77
N ALA A 68 16.32 -1.77 14.90
CA ALA A 68 16.43 -3.21 14.64
C ALA A 68 15.48 -4.08 15.51
N SER A 69 15.28 -3.72 16.78
CA SER A 69 14.46 -4.46 17.74
C SER A 69 12.98 -4.06 17.77
N GLU A 70 12.58 -3.06 16.98
CA GLU A 70 11.18 -2.67 16.85
C GLU A 70 10.40 -3.79 16.16
N THR A 71 9.21 -4.07 16.68
CA THR A 71 8.30 -5.11 16.20
C THR A 71 6.95 -4.58 15.73
N ASP A 72 6.64 -3.35 16.12
CA ASP A 72 5.35 -2.69 15.96
C ASP A 72 5.60 -1.61 14.89
N PHE A 73 5.36 -1.99 13.64
CA PHE A 73 5.58 -1.16 12.46
C PHE A 73 4.68 -1.67 11.34
N ASP A 74 4.27 -0.78 10.45
CA ASP A 74 3.30 -1.11 9.43
C ASP A 74 3.91 -1.83 8.24
N ARG A 75 3.04 -2.51 7.48
CA ARG A 75 3.39 -3.19 6.23
C ARG A 75 2.40 -2.88 5.14
N ILE A 76 2.88 -2.98 3.90
CA ILE A 76 2.06 -2.90 2.70
C ILE A 76 1.99 -4.29 2.08
N GLN A 77 0.78 -4.82 1.91
CA GLN A 77 0.58 -6.07 1.20
C GLN A 77 0.28 -5.81 -0.28
N LEU A 78 1.10 -6.42 -1.13
CA LEU A 78 0.93 -6.44 -2.59
C LEU A 78 0.53 -7.84 -3.06
N ALA A 79 -0.04 -7.92 -4.26
CA ALA A 79 -0.36 -9.21 -4.87
C ALA A 79 0.90 -9.89 -5.40
N LYS A 80 1.04 -11.19 -5.14
CA LYS A 80 2.13 -11.97 -5.71
C LYS A 80 1.93 -12.16 -7.23
N GLY A 81 3.05 -12.23 -7.98
CA GLY A 81 3.04 -12.55 -9.42
C GLY A 81 2.96 -11.33 -10.34
N HIS A 82 3.04 -10.13 -9.78
CA HIS A 82 3.07 -8.86 -10.52
C HIS A 82 4.37 -8.11 -10.27
N ASN A 83 4.73 -7.22 -11.19
CA ASN A 83 5.84 -6.30 -11.01
C ASN A 83 5.35 -4.98 -10.41
N TYR A 84 6.19 -4.35 -9.60
CA TYR A 84 5.88 -3.10 -8.94
C TYR A 84 7.05 -2.13 -9.05
N LYS A 85 6.75 -0.84 -9.05
CA LYS A 85 7.71 0.26 -9.02
C LYS A 85 7.35 1.24 -7.92
N LEU A 86 8.38 1.89 -7.38
CA LEU A 86 8.21 3.00 -6.45
C LEU A 86 8.62 4.29 -7.16
N GLY A 87 7.85 5.35 -6.95
CA GLY A 87 8.20 6.73 -7.30
C GLY A 87 8.13 7.62 -6.07
N SER A 88 8.68 8.83 -6.18
CA SER A 88 8.62 9.83 -5.10
C SER A 88 8.10 11.15 -5.66
N VAL A 89 7.15 11.77 -4.96
CA VAL A 89 6.72 13.15 -5.19
C VAL A 89 6.76 13.90 -3.86
N GLY A 90 7.67 14.87 -3.75
CA GLY A 90 7.90 15.56 -2.48
C GLY A 90 8.37 14.58 -1.39
N LYS A 91 7.57 14.45 -0.32
CA LYS A 91 7.83 13.51 0.78
C LYS A 91 7.03 12.22 0.68
N ASP A 92 6.18 12.07 -0.33
CA ASP A 92 5.32 10.91 -0.47
C ASP A 92 5.98 9.84 -1.34
N THR A 93 5.74 8.57 -1.02
CA THR A 93 6.10 7.44 -1.88
C THR A 93 4.87 6.99 -2.66
N TYR A 94 5.03 6.86 -3.97
CA TYR A 94 4.00 6.38 -4.89
C TYR A 94 4.32 4.94 -5.26
N ILE A 95 3.30 4.09 -5.25
CA ILE A 95 3.40 2.66 -5.53
C ILE A 95 2.65 2.39 -6.82
N TYR A 96 3.37 1.86 -7.80
CA TYR A 96 2.81 1.54 -9.10
C TYR A 96 2.84 0.04 -9.35
N LYS A 97 1.79 -0.48 -9.99
CA LYS A 97 1.85 -1.75 -10.70
C LYS A 97 2.55 -1.50 -12.05
N ASP A 98 3.67 -2.19 -12.24
CA ASP A 98 4.48 -2.06 -13.45
C ASP A 98 3.91 -2.94 -14.56
N ASN A 99 3.35 -2.30 -15.58
CA ASN A 99 2.76 -3.00 -16.73
C ASN A 99 3.78 -3.25 -17.86
N LEU A 100 5.07 -2.96 -17.64
CA LEU A 100 6.22 -3.16 -18.54
C LEU A 100 6.13 -2.39 -19.87
N PHE A 101 5.16 -2.76 -20.72
CA PHE A 101 4.99 -2.26 -22.10
C PHE A 101 3.83 -1.27 -22.25
N SER A 102 3.12 -0.96 -21.16
CA SER A 102 2.09 0.08 -21.11
C SER A 102 2.33 1.01 -19.93
N SER A 103 1.48 2.04 -19.80
CA SER A 103 1.51 2.92 -18.63
C SER A 103 1.42 2.12 -17.34
N ASP A 104 2.28 2.47 -16.39
CA ASP A 104 2.25 1.95 -15.03
C ASP A 104 1.00 2.47 -14.31
N GLU A 105 0.34 1.61 -13.54
CA GLU A 105 -0.88 1.97 -12.81
C GLU A 105 -0.54 2.43 -11.40
N LEU A 106 -1.05 3.59 -10.96
CA LEU A 106 -0.86 4.06 -9.59
C LEU A 106 -1.85 3.32 -8.69
N ILE A 107 -1.37 2.56 -7.70
CA ILE A 107 -2.25 1.79 -6.82
C ILE A 107 -2.22 2.25 -5.37
N GLY A 108 -1.21 3.05 -5.00
CA GLY A 108 -1.08 3.54 -3.63
C GLY A 108 -0.16 4.75 -3.50
N ILE A 109 -0.45 5.60 -2.54
CA ILE A 109 0.39 6.72 -2.09
C ILE A 109 0.58 6.56 -0.58
N VAL A 110 1.84 6.50 -0.15
CA VAL A 110 2.24 6.53 1.27
C VAL A 110 2.65 7.96 1.62
N LYS A 111 1.85 8.62 2.44
CA LYS A 111 2.03 10.02 2.79
C LYS A 111 3.23 10.21 3.72
N ASN A 112 4.05 11.22 3.43
CA ASN A 112 5.18 11.64 4.26
C ASN A 112 6.23 10.56 4.57
N VAL A 113 6.31 9.49 3.77
CA VAL A 113 7.30 8.42 3.89
C VAL A 113 8.15 8.35 2.63
N GLN A 114 9.46 8.23 2.80
CA GLN A 114 10.47 8.08 1.74
C GLN A 114 11.35 6.87 2.03
N GLY A 115 12.10 6.41 1.03
CA GLY A 115 13.11 5.35 1.21
C GLY A 115 12.52 3.95 1.37
N LEU A 116 11.25 3.76 1.00
CA LEU A 116 10.65 2.45 0.90
C LEU A 116 11.38 1.60 -0.16
N ASN A 117 11.45 0.30 0.09
CA ASN A 117 12.16 -0.67 -0.73
C ASN A 117 11.30 -1.92 -0.88
N LEU A 118 10.90 -2.23 -2.11
CA LEU A 118 10.11 -3.43 -2.44
C LEU A 118 10.77 -4.76 -2.00
N ALA A 119 12.09 -4.77 -1.80
CA ALA A 119 12.81 -5.95 -1.31
C ALA A 119 12.84 -6.06 0.23
N ASP A 120 12.43 -5.03 0.98
CA ASP A 120 12.40 -5.07 2.45
C ASP A 120 11.11 -5.72 2.95
N SER A 121 11.24 -6.94 3.48
CA SER A 121 10.11 -7.71 4.03
C SER A 121 9.49 -7.11 5.31
N ASN A 122 10.14 -6.11 5.92
CA ASN A 122 9.53 -5.32 7.00
C ASN A 122 8.59 -4.24 6.47
N GLN A 123 8.67 -3.88 5.18
CA GLN A 123 7.85 -2.83 4.57
C GLN A 123 6.82 -3.42 3.61
N PHE A 124 7.21 -4.45 2.85
CA PHE A 124 6.34 -5.08 1.86
C PHE A 124 6.20 -6.58 2.12
N VAL A 125 4.97 -7.06 2.00
CA VAL A 125 4.63 -8.48 1.98
C VAL A 125 3.84 -8.81 0.72
N TYR A 126 3.99 -10.03 0.21
CA TYR A 126 3.39 -10.44 -1.06
C TYR A 126 2.50 -11.67 -0.84
N SER A 127 1.23 -11.61 -1.28
CA SER A 127 0.25 -12.71 -1.11
C SER A 127 -0.50 -13.09 -2.38
#